data_AF-A0A2A2G6T7-F1
#
_entry.id   AF-A0A2A2G6T7-F1
#
_cell.length_a   1.000
_cell.length_b   1.000
_cell.length_c   1.000
_cell.angle_alpha   90.00
_cell.angle_beta   90.00
_cell.angle_gamma   90.00
#
_symmetry.space_group_name_H-M   'P 1'
#
loop_
_entity.id
_entity.type
_entity.pdbx_description
1 polymer ?
#
loop_
_entity_poly.entity_id
_entity_poly.type
_entity_poly.pdbx_seq_one_letter_code
_entity_poly.pdbx_strand_id
1 'polypeptide(L)'
;MLVPDLVTLDRARHLRQAQSKGAIIGSAQEPGDLAQWAGPLVVYWPTLATLAVAETLAATRTVVVALNNDTLRPWVDAFDPECLAGAPVAPTPVVLPVPLVRRAMVYYTHRFQREPAVPEPVWRMLLHRLEHLYHHGEHFTAESLLALVWQLHWPPDTAWELHQWATRSLPQADLPHPAP
;
A
#
# COMPACT_ATOMS: atom_id res chain seq x y z
N MET A 1 -21.79 14.14 -7.07
CA MET A 1 -20.47 14.57 -6.58
C MET A 1 -19.64 14.86 -7.83
N LEU A 2 -19.31 16.13 -8.08
CA LEU A 2 -18.59 16.56 -9.30
C LEU A 2 -17.12 16.24 -9.12
N VAL A 3 -16.61 15.29 -9.92
CA VAL A 3 -15.17 15.01 -10.03
C VAL A 3 -14.51 16.25 -10.65
N PRO A 4 -13.51 16.88 -10.00
CA PRO A 4 -12.73 17.89 -10.68
C PRO A 4 -11.98 17.23 -11.83
N ASP A 5 -12.29 17.66 -13.06
CA ASP A 5 -11.61 17.24 -14.28
C ASP A 5 -10.08 17.43 -14.11
N LEU A 6 -9.27 16.48 -14.59
CA LEU A 6 -7.80 16.55 -14.59
C LEU A 6 -7.30 17.88 -15.16
N VAL A 7 -8.00 18.39 -16.17
CA VAL A 7 -7.73 19.70 -16.80
C VAL A 7 -7.85 20.85 -15.78
N THR A 8 -8.72 20.73 -14.80
CA THR A 8 -8.93 21.73 -13.74
C THR A 8 -7.83 21.67 -12.68
N LEU A 9 -7.38 20.47 -12.32
CA LEU A 9 -6.27 20.25 -11.39
C LEU A 9 -4.94 20.71 -12.00
N ASP A 10 -4.67 20.34 -13.26
CA ASP A 10 -3.45 20.74 -13.97
C ASP A 10 -3.36 22.26 -14.19
N ARG A 11 -4.50 22.95 -14.20
CA ARG A 11 -4.58 24.44 -14.24
C ARG A 11 -4.32 25.11 -12.90
N ALA A 12 -4.31 24.39 -11.78
CA ALA A 12 -4.06 24.98 -10.48
C ALA A 12 -2.64 25.57 -10.42
N ARG A 13 -2.53 26.81 -9.94
CA ARG A 13 -1.26 27.57 -9.91
C ARG A 13 -0.17 26.82 -9.14
N HIS A 14 -0.52 26.15 -8.05
CA HIS A 14 0.42 25.43 -7.20
C HIS A 14 1.00 24.18 -7.86
N LEU A 15 0.21 23.48 -8.68
CA LEU A 15 0.65 22.28 -9.40
C LEU A 15 1.58 22.66 -10.56
N ARG A 16 1.27 23.74 -11.30
CA ARG A 16 2.20 24.32 -12.28
C ARG A 16 3.52 24.79 -11.66
N GLN A 17 3.47 25.36 -10.44
CA GLN A 17 4.67 25.76 -9.71
C GLN A 17 5.48 24.55 -9.20
N ALA A 18 4.82 23.43 -8.88
CA ALA A 18 5.50 22.19 -8.53
C ALA A 18 6.16 21.57 -9.78
N GLN A 19 5.46 21.52 -10.91
CA GLN A 19 6.02 21.09 -12.20
C GLN A 19 7.24 21.92 -12.61
N SER A 20 7.18 23.25 -12.50
CA SER A 20 8.32 24.11 -12.83
C SER A 20 9.53 23.94 -11.90
N LYS A 21 9.33 23.32 -10.73
CA LYS A 21 10.38 22.92 -9.79
C LYS A 21 10.84 21.46 -9.97
N GLY A 22 10.35 20.78 -11.01
CA GLY A 22 10.75 19.41 -11.36
C GLY A 22 9.85 18.31 -10.79
N ALA A 23 8.68 18.64 -10.23
CA ALA A 23 7.71 17.62 -9.84
C ALA A 23 7.01 17.04 -11.07
N ILE A 24 6.85 15.72 -11.09
CA ILE A 24 6.09 15.00 -12.10
C ILE A 24 4.67 14.83 -11.57
N ILE A 25 3.70 15.24 -12.38
CA ILE A 25 2.28 15.26 -12.01
C ILE A 25 1.53 14.44 -13.04
N GLY A 26 0.73 13.47 -12.58
CA GLY A 26 -0.06 12.67 -13.49
C GLY A 26 -1.00 11.70 -12.76
N SER A 27 -1.88 11.06 -13.52
CA SER A 27 -2.63 9.89 -13.05
C SER A 27 -1.81 8.63 -13.32
N ALA A 28 -1.52 7.84 -12.30
CA ALA A 28 -0.92 6.52 -12.45
C ALA A 28 -1.98 5.48 -12.11
N GLN A 29 -2.55 4.88 -13.15
CA GLN A 29 -3.56 3.83 -13.02
C GLN A 29 -2.90 2.44 -13.06
N GLU A 30 -1.77 2.33 -13.75
CA GLU A 30 -1.00 1.10 -13.86
C GLU A 30 0.40 1.22 -13.23
N PRO A 31 0.94 0.14 -12.64
CA PRO A 31 2.28 0.15 -12.03
C PRO A 31 3.40 0.60 -12.99
N GLY A 32 3.27 0.30 -14.28
CA GLY A 32 4.23 0.67 -15.32
C GLY A 32 4.29 2.18 -15.61
N ASP A 33 3.26 2.94 -15.24
CA ASP A 33 3.20 4.39 -15.47
C ASP A 33 4.28 5.12 -14.66
N LEU A 34 4.58 4.62 -13.45
CA LEU A 34 5.49 5.26 -12.50
C LEU A 34 6.98 4.99 -12.78
N ALA A 35 7.29 3.89 -13.47
CA ALA A 35 8.68 3.51 -13.77
C ALA A 35 9.40 4.55 -14.65
N GLN A 36 8.66 5.41 -15.35
CA GLN A 36 9.18 6.44 -16.23
C GLN A 36 9.42 7.77 -15.51
N TRP A 37 9.05 7.89 -14.23
CA TRP A 37 8.98 9.16 -13.53
C TRP A 37 10.22 9.38 -12.66
N ALA A 38 11.14 10.23 -13.12
CA ALA A 38 12.39 10.56 -12.42
C ALA A 38 12.32 11.90 -11.66
N GLY A 39 11.49 12.02 -10.61
CA GLY A 39 11.37 13.26 -9.82
C GLY A 39 10.23 13.24 -8.79
N PRO A 40 10.10 14.28 -7.93
CA PRO A 40 9.03 14.35 -6.92
C PRO A 40 7.64 14.12 -7.52
N LEU A 41 6.82 13.30 -6.88
CA LEU A 41 5.60 12.79 -7.51
C LEU A 41 4.35 13.44 -6.95
N VAL A 42 3.42 13.83 -7.83
CA VAL A 42 2.03 14.11 -7.48
C VAL A 42 1.14 13.16 -8.27
N VAL A 43 0.54 12.20 -7.57
CA VAL A 43 -0.24 11.13 -8.19
C VAL A 43 -1.73 11.36 -7.96
N TYR A 44 -2.48 11.51 -9.05
CA TYR A 44 -3.94 11.58 -9.00
C TYR A 44 -4.56 10.18 -9.02
N TRP A 45 -5.50 9.96 -8.10
CA TRP A 45 -6.30 8.75 -7.97
C TRP A 45 -5.48 7.47 -8.08
N PRO A 46 -4.42 7.31 -7.25
CA PRO A 46 -3.60 6.13 -7.33
C PRO A 46 -4.37 4.89 -6.88
N THR A 47 -3.90 3.74 -7.35
CA THR A 47 -4.30 2.42 -6.83
C THR A 47 -3.28 1.96 -5.80
N LEU A 48 -3.62 0.97 -4.98
CA LEU A 48 -2.65 0.37 -4.04
C LEU A 48 -1.43 -0.22 -4.77
N ALA A 49 -1.63 -0.75 -5.98
CA ALA A 49 -0.56 -1.29 -6.80
C ALA A 49 0.40 -0.18 -7.28
N THR A 50 -0.14 0.99 -7.68
CA THR A 50 0.73 2.11 -8.08
C THR A 50 1.45 2.73 -6.88
N LEU A 51 0.80 2.82 -5.71
CA LEU A 51 1.48 3.26 -4.48
C LEU A 51 2.61 2.32 -4.06
N ALA A 52 2.42 0.99 -4.17
CA ALA A 52 3.47 0.02 -3.86
C ALA A 52 4.74 0.27 -4.69
N VAL A 53 4.59 0.61 -5.97
CA VAL A 53 5.74 0.98 -6.82
C VAL A 53 6.32 2.33 -6.41
N ALA A 54 5.47 3.34 -6.17
CA ALA A 54 5.91 4.68 -5.79
C ALA A 54 6.83 4.68 -4.57
N GLU A 55 6.52 3.87 -3.55
CA GLU A 55 7.31 3.77 -2.31
C GLU A 55 8.67 3.09 -2.49
N THR A 56 8.89 2.39 -3.60
CA THR A 56 10.21 1.83 -3.94
C THR A 56 11.13 2.81 -4.68
N LEU A 57 10.59 3.94 -5.15
CA LEU A 57 11.35 4.96 -5.87
C LEU A 57 12.13 5.83 -4.87
N ALA A 58 13.40 5.50 -4.69
CA ALA A 58 14.27 5.91 -3.58
C ALA A 58 14.61 7.41 -3.43
N ALA A 59 13.85 8.36 -3.97
CA ALA A 59 14.25 9.78 -3.96
C ALA A 59 13.14 10.83 -3.84
N THR A 60 11.86 10.46 -3.74
CA THR A 60 10.79 11.42 -4.09
C THR A 60 9.66 11.40 -3.08
N ARG A 61 9.44 12.55 -2.40
CA ARG A 61 8.20 12.79 -1.66
C ARG A 61 7.03 12.60 -2.62
N THR A 62 6.16 11.64 -2.32
CA THR A 62 4.94 11.37 -3.09
C THR A 62 3.78 12.12 -2.46
N VAL A 63 3.13 12.97 -3.25
CA VAL A 63 1.88 13.63 -2.88
C VAL A 63 0.74 12.87 -3.55
N VAL A 64 -0.14 12.31 -2.73
CA VAL A 64 -1.30 11.54 -3.19
C VAL A 64 -2.54 12.42 -3.19
N VAL A 65 -3.26 12.42 -4.30
CA VAL A 65 -4.56 13.09 -4.42
C VAL A 65 -5.62 12.02 -4.66
N ALA A 66 -6.45 11.76 -3.66
CA ALA A 66 -7.49 10.73 -3.71
C ALA A 66 -8.88 11.34 -3.47
N LEU A 67 -9.90 10.76 -4.12
CA LEU A 67 -11.31 11.12 -3.91
C LEU A 67 -11.95 10.28 -2.80
N ASN A 68 -11.49 9.05 -2.64
CA ASN A 68 -11.90 8.15 -1.58
C ASN A 68 -10.65 7.63 -0.88
N ASN A 69 -10.59 7.84 0.43
CA ASN A 69 -9.45 7.45 1.23
C ASN A 69 -9.56 6.02 1.77
N ASP A 70 -10.76 5.42 1.82
CA ASP A 70 -10.97 4.11 2.43
C ASP A 70 -10.23 3.00 1.68
N THR A 71 -10.18 3.07 0.35
CA THR A 71 -9.42 2.13 -0.49
C THR A 71 -7.91 2.28 -0.33
N LEU A 72 -7.45 3.41 0.22
CA LEU A 72 -6.04 3.71 0.46
C LEU A 72 -5.62 3.48 1.92
N ARG A 73 -6.54 3.04 2.78
CA ARG A 73 -6.28 2.80 4.20
C ARG A 73 -5.05 1.90 4.46
N PRO A 74 -4.79 0.82 3.72
CA PRO A 74 -3.58 0.02 3.94
C PRO A 74 -2.28 0.82 3.78
N TRP A 75 -2.27 1.84 2.89
CA TRP A 75 -1.09 2.67 2.63
C TRP A 75 -0.96 3.75 3.70
N VAL A 76 -2.08 4.37 4.08
CA VAL A 76 -2.13 5.32 5.20
C VAL A 76 -1.64 4.67 6.49
N ASP A 77 -2.11 3.46 6.79
CA ASP A 77 -1.69 2.71 7.99
C ASP A 77 -0.21 2.29 7.94
N ALA A 78 0.35 2.07 6.74
CA ALA A 78 1.75 1.67 6.58
C ALA A 78 2.73 2.84 6.75
N PHE A 79 2.40 4.02 6.22
CA PHE A 79 3.34 5.14 6.06
C PHE A 79 2.99 6.40 6.86
N ASP A 80 1.80 6.48 7.47
CA ASP A 80 1.31 7.62 8.23
C ASP A 80 1.53 8.98 7.51
N PRO A 81 0.95 9.16 6.32
CA PRO A 81 1.19 10.33 5.50
C PRO A 81 0.58 11.60 6.11
N GLU A 82 1.29 12.72 5.99
CA GLU A 82 0.78 14.03 6.39
C GLU A 82 -0.44 14.44 5.53
N CYS A 83 -1.58 14.70 6.17
CA CYS A 83 -2.77 15.20 5.49
C CYS A 83 -2.61 16.70 5.15
N LEU A 84 -2.36 17.00 3.88
CA LEU A 84 -2.16 18.38 3.42
C LEU A 84 -3.47 19.15 3.17
N ALA A 85 -4.58 18.45 2.88
CA ALA A 85 -5.90 19.03 2.65
C ALA A 85 -7.01 17.98 2.73
N GLY A 86 -8.23 18.41 3.07
CA GLY A 86 -9.40 17.54 3.21
C GLY A 86 -9.64 17.08 4.66
N ALA A 87 -10.57 16.15 4.84
CA ALA A 87 -10.77 15.50 6.13
C ALA A 87 -9.65 14.46 6.36
N PRO A 88 -8.90 14.54 7.47
CA PRO A 88 -7.85 13.58 7.75
C PRO A 88 -8.45 12.19 7.94
N VAL A 89 -7.83 11.19 7.33
CA VAL A 89 -8.04 9.80 7.74
C VAL A 89 -7.25 9.64 9.02
N ALA A 90 -7.93 9.43 10.14
CA ALA A 90 -7.22 8.97 11.32
C ALA A 90 -6.60 7.61 10.95
N PRO A 91 -5.26 7.45 10.98
CA PRO A 91 -4.66 6.14 10.82
C PRO A 91 -5.34 5.23 11.84
N THR A 92 -5.85 4.09 11.39
CA THR A 92 -6.37 3.13 12.36
C THR A 92 -5.14 2.72 13.15
N PRO A 93 -5.12 2.86 14.49
CA PRO A 93 -3.94 2.48 15.26
C PRO A 93 -3.58 1.07 14.83
N VAL A 94 -2.44 0.94 14.17
CA VAL A 94 -2.13 -0.26 13.38
C VAL A 94 -2.23 -1.42 14.34
N VAL A 95 -3.32 -2.18 14.24
CA VAL A 95 -3.40 -3.50 14.84
C VAL A 95 -2.52 -4.32 13.93
N LEU A 96 -1.21 -4.17 14.14
CA LEU A 96 -0.21 -4.98 13.50
C LEU A 96 -0.70 -6.41 13.62
N PRO A 97 -0.61 -7.21 12.54
CA PRO A 97 -0.98 -8.61 12.61
C PRO A 97 -0.40 -9.20 13.88
N VAL A 98 -1.23 -9.94 14.62
CA VAL A 98 -0.96 -10.45 15.97
C VAL A 98 0.52 -10.86 16.08
N PRO A 99 1.26 -10.62 17.18
CA PRO A 99 2.72 -10.70 17.21
C PRO A 99 3.35 -11.96 16.60
N LEU A 100 2.63 -13.07 16.55
CA LEU A 100 3.02 -14.29 15.86
C LEU A 100 3.04 -14.17 14.33
N VAL A 101 2.04 -13.52 13.71
CA VAL A 101 1.97 -13.22 12.27
C VAL A 101 3.08 -12.25 11.88
N ARG A 102 3.29 -11.17 12.65
CA ARG A 102 4.41 -10.25 12.40
C ARG A 102 5.76 -10.96 12.44
N ARG A 103 5.98 -11.83 13.44
CA ARG A 103 7.23 -12.61 13.54
C ARG A 103 7.43 -13.54 12.35
N ALA A 104 6.36 -14.21 11.89
CA ALA A 104 6.43 -15.03 10.68
C ALA A 104 6.85 -14.18 9.47
N MET A 105 6.18 -13.06 9.23
CA MET A 105 6.51 -12.20 8.09
C MET A 105 7.94 -11.63 8.15
N VAL A 106 8.41 -11.19 9.33
CA VAL A 106 9.80 -10.72 9.52
C VAL A 106 10.80 -11.84 9.21
N TYR A 107 10.55 -13.06 9.67
CA TYR A 107 11.41 -14.22 9.39
C TYR A 107 11.57 -14.44 7.88
N TYR A 108 10.47 -14.37 7.12
CA TYR A 108 10.51 -14.55 5.66
C TYR A 108 11.06 -13.32 4.92
N THR A 109 10.91 -12.10 5.48
CA THR A 109 11.45 -10.84 4.90
C THR A 109 12.96 -10.92 4.67
N HIS A 110 13.71 -11.38 5.67
CA HIS A 110 15.16 -11.50 5.55
C HIS A 110 15.59 -12.47 4.46
N ARG A 111 14.73 -13.43 4.11
CA ARG A 111 14.97 -14.38 3.02
C ARG A 111 14.64 -13.76 1.65
N PHE A 112 13.59 -12.95 1.57
CA PHE A 112 13.17 -12.26 0.34
C PHE A 112 14.08 -11.09 -0.05
N GLN A 113 14.73 -10.43 0.91
CA GLN A 113 15.67 -9.35 0.62
C GLN A 113 17.05 -9.85 0.13
N ARG A 114 17.38 -11.13 0.33
CA ARG A 114 18.68 -11.72 -0.05
C ARG A 114 18.67 -12.42 -1.40
N GLU A 115 17.50 -12.81 -1.91
CA GLU A 115 17.35 -13.57 -3.14
C GLU A 115 16.47 -12.78 -4.11
N PRO A 116 16.91 -12.54 -5.37
CA PRO A 116 16.19 -11.70 -6.33
C PRO A 116 14.86 -12.31 -6.82
N ALA A 117 14.66 -13.60 -6.62
CA ALA A 117 13.40 -14.29 -6.88
C ALA A 117 13.12 -15.23 -5.72
N VAL A 118 11.94 -15.12 -5.11
CA VAL A 118 11.54 -15.98 -4.00
C VAL A 118 11.39 -17.41 -4.52
N PRO A 119 12.10 -18.40 -3.95
CA PRO A 119 11.89 -19.79 -4.34
C PRO A 119 10.46 -20.21 -4.01
N GLU A 120 9.76 -20.76 -5.01
CA GLU A 120 8.39 -21.24 -4.91
C GLU A 120 8.10 -22.10 -3.65
N PRO A 121 9.00 -23.01 -3.20
CA PRO A 121 8.76 -23.75 -1.95
C PRO A 121 8.70 -22.84 -0.71
N VAL A 122 9.53 -21.80 -0.66
CA VAL A 122 9.57 -20.84 0.46
C VAL A 122 8.30 -20.00 0.47
N TRP A 123 7.85 -19.56 -0.70
CA TRP A 123 6.59 -18.85 -0.86
C TRP A 123 5.41 -19.68 -0.35
N ARG A 124 5.28 -20.93 -0.81
CA ARG A 124 4.23 -21.84 -0.33
C ARG A 124 4.28 -22.07 1.17
N MET A 125 5.47 -22.21 1.76
CA MET A 125 5.60 -22.36 3.21
C MET A 125 5.06 -21.15 3.99
N LEU A 126 5.31 -19.93 3.51
CA LEU A 126 4.74 -18.72 4.09
C LEU A 126 3.21 -18.75 4.02
N LEU A 127 2.64 -19.03 2.84
CA LEU A 127 1.18 -19.04 2.66
C LEU A 127 0.50 -20.07 3.58
N HIS A 128 1.02 -21.30 3.64
CA HIS A 128 0.52 -22.33 4.56
C HIS A 128 0.64 -21.89 6.02
N ARG A 129 1.73 -21.21 6.39
CA ARG A 129 1.92 -20.73 7.76
C ARG A 129 0.90 -19.65 8.10
N LEU A 130 0.63 -18.72 7.19
CA LEU A 130 -0.37 -17.67 7.39
C LEU A 130 -1.78 -18.26 7.48
N GLU A 131 -2.15 -19.18 6.58
CA GLU A 131 -3.42 -19.90 6.63
C GLU A 131 -3.61 -20.66 7.95
N HIS A 132 -2.58 -21.37 8.41
CA HIS A 132 -2.59 -22.03 9.71
C HIS A 132 -2.80 -21.02 10.84
N LEU A 133 -2.07 -19.90 10.88
CA LEU A 133 -2.24 -18.89 11.91
C LEU A 133 -3.68 -18.35 11.93
N TYR A 134 -4.23 -18.07 10.76
CA TYR A 134 -5.61 -17.58 10.61
C TYR A 134 -6.64 -18.55 11.21
N HIS A 135 -6.55 -19.84 10.88
CA HIS A 135 -7.48 -20.86 11.39
C HIS A 135 -7.29 -21.19 12.88
N HIS A 136 -6.16 -20.82 13.46
CA HIS A 136 -5.84 -21.05 14.86
C HIS A 136 -6.07 -19.83 15.76
N GLY A 137 -6.91 -18.88 15.32
CA GLY A 137 -7.39 -17.77 16.15
C GLY A 137 -6.53 -16.50 16.09
N GLU A 138 -5.53 -16.46 15.20
CA GLU A 138 -4.79 -15.22 14.92
C GLU A 138 -5.59 -14.40 13.90
N HIS A 139 -6.23 -13.33 14.35
CA HIS A 139 -7.05 -12.49 13.47
C HIS A 139 -6.20 -11.44 12.75
N PHE A 140 -6.22 -11.49 11.41
CA PHE A 140 -5.63 -10.49 10.53
C PHE A 140 -6.42 -10.43 9.21
N THR A 141 -6.35 -9.30 8.52
CA THR A 141 -7.00 -9.11 7.21
C THR A 141 -5.96 -8.97 6.08
N ALA A 142 -6.40 -9.09 4.83
CA ALA A 142 -5.56 -8.86 3.66
C ALA A 142 -4.91 -7.46 3.68
N GLU A 143 -5.66 -6.46 4.13
CA GLU A 143 -5.23 -5.08 4.29
C GLU A 143 -4.13 -4.95 5.34
N SER A 144 -4.29 -5.61 6.50
CA SER A 144 -3.27 -5.59 7.56
C SER A 144 -1.97 -6.31 7.15
N LEU A 145 -2.06 -7.36 6.33
CA LEU A 145 -0.90 -8.03 5.75
C LEU A 145 -0.22 -7.13 4.71
N LEU A 146 -0.98 -6.46 3.84
CA LEU A 146 -0.46 -5.54 2.83
C LEU A 146 0.28 -4.36 3.50
N ALA A 147 -0.31 -3.78 4.54
CA ALA A 147 0.34 -2.72 5.31
C ALA A 147 1.66 -3.21 5.94
N LEU A 148 1.67 -4.44 6.49
CA LEU A 148 2.88 -5.00 7.09
C LEU A 148 3.98 -5.31 6.06
N VAL A 149 3.67 -5.85 4.87
CA VAL A 149 4.71 -6.07 3.84
C VAL A 149 5.32 -4.77 3.33
N TRP A 150 4.54 -3.69 3.26
CA TRP A 150 5.08 -2.37 2.92
C TRP A 150 6.03 -1.83 3.99
N GLN A 151 5.66 -1.93 5.27
CA GLN A 151 6.58 -1.58 6.37
C GLN A 151 7.87 -2.42 6.36
N LEU A 152 7.78 -3.67 5.89
CA LEU A 152 8.91 -4.59 5.76
C LEU A 152 9.67 -4.40 4.43
N HIS A 153 9.27 -3.43 3.60
CA HIS A 153 9.90 -3.09 2.32
C HIS A 153 10.01 -4.30 1.38
N TRP A 154 8.95 -5.09 1.27
CA TRP A 154 8.91 -6.20 0.31
C TRP A 154 8.83 -5.68 -1.13
N PRO A 155 9.32 -6.46 -2.11
CA PRO A 155 9.11 -6.14 -3.53
C PRO A 155 7.62 -5.95 -3.86
N PRO A 156 7.24 -4.96 -4.69
CA PRO A 156 5.84 -4.67 -5.01
C PRO A 156 5.07 -5.87 -5.56
N ASP A 157 5.68 -6.64 -6.45
CA ASP A 157 5.06 -7.83 -7.03
C ASP A 157 4.75 -8.89 -5.96
N THR A 158 5.71 -9.17 -5.07
CA THR A 158 5.52 -10.11 -3.96
C THR A 158 4.47 -9.63 -2.96
N ALA A 159 4.46 -8.33 -2.66
CA ALA A 159 3.43 -7.72 -1.81
C ALA A 159 2.03 -7.86 -2.43
N TRP A 160 1.94 -7.65 -3.75
CA TRP A 160 0.69 -7.77 -4.49
C TRP A 160 0.20 -9.22 -4.59
N GLU A 161 1.09 -10.16 -4.86
CA GLU A 161 0.77 -11.60 -4.84
C GLU A 161 0.24 -12.05 -3.48
N LEU A 162 0.87 -11.61 -2.37
CA LEU A 162 0.38 -11.90 -1.02
C LEU A 162 -1.02 -11.34 -0.80
N HIS A 163 -1.24 -10.08 -1.17
CA HIS A 163 -2.52 -9.40 -1.01
C HIS A 163 -3.62 -10.13 -1.80
N GLN A 164 -3.38 -10.45 -3.07
CA GLN A 164 -4.34 -11.19 -3.87
C GLN A 164 -4.65 -12.58 -3.33
N TRP A 165 -3.65 -13.30 -2.81
CA TRP A 165 -3.87 -14.55 -2.13
C TRP A 165 -4.73 -14.34 -0.89
N ALA A 166 -4.40 -13.38 -0.03
CA ALA A 166 -5.11 -13.10 1.21
C ALA A 166 -6.58 -12.74 0.96
N THR A 167 -6.88 -11.90 -0.04
CA THR A 167 -8.25 -11.53 -0.43
C THR A 167 -9.05 -12.73 -0.95
N ARG A 168 -8.39 -13.71 -1.59
CA ARG A 168 -9.04 -14.89 -2.17
C ARG A 168 -9.21 -16.03 -1.18
N SER A 169 -8.25 -16.21 -0.29
CA SER A 169 -8.09 -17.41 0.54
C SER A 169 -8.51 -17.20 1.99
N LEU A 170 -8.47 -15.96 2.51
CA LEU A 170 -8.94 -15.67 3.85
C LEU A 170 -10.41 -15.25 3.77
N PRO A 171 -11.30 -15.83 4.61
CA PRO A 171 -12.63 -15.27 4.81
C PRO A 171 -12.52 -13.78 5.10
N GLN A 172 -13.34 -12.94 4.46
CA GLN A 172 -13.46 -11.56 4.91
C GLN A 172 -14.01 -11.63 6.32
N ALA A 173 -13.15 -11.39 7.31
CA ALA A 173 -13.60 -11.24 8.67
C ALA A 173 -14.60 -10.07 8.65
N ASP A 174 -15.88 -10.35 8.87
CA ASP A 174 -16.78 -9.35 9.40
C ASP A 174 -16.11 -8.86 10.69
N LEU A 175 -15.42 -7.72 10.59
CA LEU A 175 -14.87 -7.06 11.76
C LEU A 175 -16.02 -6.93 12.76
N PRO A 176 -15.86 -7.35 14.03
CA PRO A 176 -16.89 -7.08 15.02
C PRO A 176 -17.13 -5.57 15.01
N HIS A 177 -18.36 -5.18 14.68
CA HIS A 177 -18.83 -3.80 14.75
C HIS A 177 -18.41 -3.24 16.12
N PRO A 178 -17.77 -2.06 16.20
CA PRO A 178 -17.63 -1.42 17.48
C PRO A 178 -19.04 -1.25 18.03
N ALA A 179 -19.30 -1.85 19.19
CA ALA A 179 -20.60 -1.75 19.85
C ALA A 179 -20.97 -0.27 20.05
N PRO A 180 -22.27 0.09 19.91
CA PRO A 180 -22.74 1.47 19.94
C PRO A 180 -22.45 2.20 21.25
#